data_AF-A0A3P7KKI5-F1
#
_entry.id   AF-A0A3P7KKI5-F1
#
_cell.length_a   1.000
_cell.length_b   1.000
_cell.length_c   1.000
_cell.angle_alpha   90.00
_cell.angle_beta   90.00
_cell.angle_gamma   90.00
#
_symmetry.space_group_name_H-M   'P 1'
#
loop_
_entity.id
_entity.type
_entity.pdbx_description
1 polymer ?
#
loop_
_entity_poly.entity_id
_entity_poly.type
_entity_poly.pdbx_seq_one_letter_code
_entity_poly.pdbx_strand_id
1 'polypeptide(L)'
;IDLSDYYPNGEWDILGVPSKRHEIRYPCCESPSIDLTYEIHLRRKTLFYTINLIFPIVGISFLTVLVFYLPSDGGEKIPFCISILVSLTFFFLLLGMFCL
;
A
#
# COMPACT_ATOMS: atom_id res chain seq x y z
N ILE A 1 -13.04 5.45 -22.92
CA ILE A 1 -11.60 5.26 -22.67
C ILE A 1 -11.35 3.77 -22.70
N ASP A 2 -10.46 3.29 -23.57
CA ASP A 2 -10.25 1.85 -23.72
C ASP A 2 -9.33 1.38 -22.59
N LEU A 3 -9.83 0.52 -21.71
CA LEU A 3 -9.11 -0.02 -20.54
C LEU A 3 -8.50 -1.41 -20.84
N SER A 4 -8.50 -1.82 -22.11
CA SER A 4 -8.12 -3.14 -22.61
C SER A 4 -6.65 -3.50 -22.34
N ASP A 5 -5.77 -2.49 -22.27
CA ASP A 5 -4.34 -2.62 -21.97
C ASP A 5 -4.00 -2.23 -20.52
N TYR A 6 -5.00 -2.08 -19.64
CA TYR A 6 -4.73 -1.72 -18.25
C TYR A 6 -4.11 -2.89 -17.49
N TYR A 7 -2.82 -2.79 -17.17
CA TYR A 7 -2.16 -3.72 -16.25
C TYR A 7 -2.67 -3.48 -14.83
N PRO A 8 -3.39 -4.44 -14.22
CA PRO A 8 -3.94 -4.26 -12.89
C PRO A 8 -2.80 -4.12 -11.87
N ASN A 9 -2.72 -2.95 -11.23
CA ASN A 9 -1.71 -2.70 -10.21
C ASN A 9 -2.21 -3.22 -8.84
N GLY A 10 -1.35 -3.90 -8.08
CA GLY A 10 -1.75 -4.52 -6.81
C GLY A 10 -2.17 -3.54 -5.70
N GLU A 11 -1.84 -2.26 -5.85
CA GLU A 11 -2.12 -1.20 -4.89
C GLU A 11 -3.41 -0.40 -5.16
N TRP A 12 -3.89 -0.37 -6.41
CA TRP A 12 -4.97 0.51 -6.83
C TRP A 12 -5.97 -0.23 -7.72
N ASP A 13 -7.19 -0.36 -7.24
CA ASP A 13 -8.32 -0.81 -8.06
C ASP A 13 -8.95 0.38 -8.77
N ILE A 14 -9.03 0.33 -10.10
CA ILE A 14 -9.83 1.27 -10.87
C ILE A 14 -11.29 0.83 -10.77
N LEU A 15 -12.12 1.61 -10.07
CA LEU A 15 -13.56 1.34 -9.94
C LEU A 15 -14.32 1.74 -11.20
N GLY A 16 -13.79 2.72 -11.94
CA GLY A 16 -14.36 3.23 -13.17
C GLY A 16 -13.90 4.66 -13.48
N VAL A 17 -13.99 5.05 -14.74
CA VAL A 17 -13.67 6.40 -15.22
C VAL A 17 -14.91 7.00 -15.89
N PRO A 18 -15.83 7.64 -15.15
CA PRO A 18 -16.91 8.41 -15.75
C PRO A 18 -16.35 9.58 -16.57
N SER A 19 -16.73 9.65 -17.84
CA SER A 19 -16.42 10.77 -18.72
C SER A 19 -17.61 11.72 -18.81
N LYS A 20 -17.43 12.98 -18.41
CA LYS A 20 -18.42 14.04 -18.62
C LYS A 20 -17.92 15.00 -19.70
N ARG A 21 -18.71 15.14 -20.77
CA ARG A 21 -18.50 16.17 -21.79
C ARG A 21 -19.18 17.45 -21.32
N HIS A 22 -18.42 18.53 -21.22
CA HIS A 22 -18.92 19.85 -20.84
C HIS A 22 -18.74 20.81 -22.00
N GLU A 23 -19.80 21.46 -22.44
CA GLU A 23 -19.72 22.54 -23.42
C GLU A 23 -19.79 23.86 -22.67
N ILE A 24 -18.62 24.51 -22.53
CA ILE A 24 -18.49 25.75 -21.77
C ILE A 24 -18.40 26.90 -22.78
N ARG A 25 -19.36 27.83 -22.67
CA ARG A 25 -19.31 29.10 -23.39
C ARG A 25 -18.58 30.12 -22.51
N TYR A 26 -17.33 30.39 -22.85
CA TYR A 26 -16.55 31.42 -22.16
C TYR A 26 -17.02 32.81 -22.60
N PRO A 27 -17.10 33.81 -21.69
CA PRO A 27 -17.59 35.15 -22.00
C PRO A 27 -16.69 35.93 -22.99
N CYS A 28 -15.53 35.38 -23.36
CA CYS A 28 -14.60 35.98 -24.31
C CYS A 28 -14.86 35.61 -25.79
N CYS A 29 -15.66 34.57 -26.10
CA CYS A 29 -15.87 34.12 -27.49
C CYS A 29 -17.30 33.61 -27.72
N GLU A 30 -17.84 33.84 -28.93
CA GLU A 30 -19.23 33.52 -29.31
C GLU A 30 -19.46 32.02 -29.61
N SER A 31 -18.37 31.28 -29.90
CA SER A 31 -18.35 29.84 -30.16
C SER A 31 -18.19 29.03 -28.86
N PRO A 32 -18.99 27.97 -28.64
CA PRO A 32 -18.82 27.08 -27.49
C PRO A 32 -17.52 26.27 -27.57
N SER A 33 -16.73 26.26 -26.49
CA SER A 33 -15.58 25.38 -26.34
C SER A 33 -16.04 24.06 -25.69
N ILE A 34 -15.65 22.94 -26.30
CA ILE A 34 -15.97 21.60 -25.77
C ILE A 34 -14.81 21.14 -24.90
N ASP A 35 -15.04 21.08 -23.58
CA ASP A 35 -14.10 20.55 -22.60
C ASP A 35 -14.52 19.13 -22.20
N LEU A 36 -13.60 18.18 -22.22
CA LEU A 36 -13.86 16.80 -21.81
C LEU A 36 -13.19 16.54 -20.45
N THR A 37 -13.99 16.37 -19.40
CA THR A 37 -13.48 16.10 -18.06
C THR A 37 -13.57 14.61 -17.75
N TYR A 38 -12.42 14.02 -17.43
CA TYR A 38 -12.31 12.63 -17.01
C TYR A 38 -12.14 12.57 -15.50
N GLU A 39 -13.11 12.01 -14.79
CA GLU A 39 -13.02 11.74 -13.36
C GLU A 39 -12.53 10.30 -13.17
N ILE A 40 -11.33 10.10 -12.61
CA ILE A 40 -10.78 8.75 -12.38
C ILE A 40 -11.06 8.36 -10.91
N HIS A 41 -11.91 7.35 -10.70
CA HIS A 41 -12.15 6.80 -9.36
C HIS A 41 -11.18 5.66 -9.05
N LEU A 42 -10.18 5.97 -8.22
CA LEU A 42 -9.17 5.03 -7.72
C LEU A 42 -9.53 4.57 -6.31
N ARG A 43 -9.53 3.25 -6.06
CA ARG A 43 -9.65 2.66 -4.72
C ARG A 43 -8.31 2.08 -4.28
N ARG A 44 -7.78 2.53 -3.15
CA ARG A 44 -6.56 1.96 -2.55
C ARG A 44 -6.84 0.55 -2.00
N LYS A 45 -6.08 -0.46 -2.44
CA LYS A 45 -6.07 -1.80 -1.85
C LYS A 45 -5.01 -1.86 -0.74
N THR A 46 -5.42 -1.66 0.51
CA THR A 46 -4.52 -1.73 1.68
C THR A 46 -4.12 -3.15 2.08
N LEU A 47 -4.67 -4.18 1.42
CA LEU A 47 -4.53 -5.58 1.82
C LEU A 47 -3.07 -6.06 1.86
N PHE A 48 -2.25 -5.65 0.90
CA PHE A 48 -0.83 -6.03 0.87
C PHE A 48 -0.06 -5.46 2.06
N TYR A 49 -0.28 -4.18 2.36
CA TYR A 49 0.34 -3.52 3.51
C TYR A 49 -0.13 -4.11 4.84
N THR A 50 -1.43 -4.36 4.98
CA THR A 50 -2.02 -4.91 6.21
C THR A 50 -1.49 -6.31 6.53
N ILE A 51 -1.41 -7.22 5.55
CA ILE A 51 -0.90 -8.58 5.77
C ILE A 51 0.59 -8.54 6.14
N ASN A 52 1.37 -7.75 5.41
CA ASN A 52 2.80 -7.59 5.66
C ASN A 52 3.12 -6.94 7.01
N LEU A 53 2.17 -6.20 7.62
CA LEU A 53 2.30 -5.64 8.96
C LEU A 53 1.78 -6.57 10.07
N ILE A 54 0.77 -7.40 9.80
CA ILE A 54 0.23 -8.35 10.78
C ILE A 54 1.25 -9.46 11.09
N PHE A 55 1.93 -9.98 10.06
CA PHE A 55 2.94 -11.02 10.23
C PHE A 55 4.05 -10.65 11.25
N PRO A 56 4.68 -9.46 11.19
CA PRO A 56 5.64 -9.02 12.22
C PRO A 56 5.05 -8.94 13.62
N ILE A 57 3.83 -8.46 13.77
CA ILE A 57 3.17 -8.29 15.07
C ILE A 57 2.94 -9.65 15.74
N VAL A 58 2.49 -10.64 14.96
CA VAL A 58 2.32 -12.01 15.44
C VAL A 58 3.67 -12.63 15.81
N GLY A 59 4.70 -12.41 15.00
CA GLY A 59 6.07 -12.87 15.28
C GLY A 59 6.60 -12.32 16.61
N ILE A 60 6.51 -11.00 16.82
CA ILE A 60 6.95 -10.36 18.07
C ILE A 60 6.16 -10.90 19.27
N SER A 61 4.84 -11.10 19.13
CA SER A 61 3.99 -11.64 20.19
C SER A 61 4.38 -13.07 20.58
N PHE A 62 4.81 -13.90 19.63
CA PHE A 62 5.30 -15.23 19.92
C PHE A 62 6.68 -15.20 20.63
N LEU A 63 7.56 -14.29 20.21
CA LEU A 63 8.89 -14.13 20.81
C LEU A 63 8.82 -13.68 22.27
N THR A 64 7.92 -12.76 22.61
CA THR A 64 7.76 -12.33 24.00
C THR A 64 7.35 -13.49 24.89
N VAL A 65 6.40 -14.34 24.44
CA VAL A 65 6.01 -15.57 25.16
C VAL A 65 7.18 -16.54 25.29
N LEU A 66 7.94 -16.76 24.22
CA LEU A 66 9.10 -17.65 24.22
C LEU A 66 10.20 -17.16 25.19
N VAL A 67 10.42 -15.85 25.30
CA VAL A 67 11.36 -15.24 26.24
C VAL A 67 10.94 -15.46 27.69
N PHE A 68 9.64 -15.44 28.00
CA PHE A 68 9.15 -15.80 29.33
C PHE A 68 9.27 -17.30 29.61
N TYR A 69 9.24 -18.13 28.57
CA TYR A 69 9.34 -19.58 28.70
C TYR A 69 10.78 -20.08 28.85
N LEU A 70 11.76 -19.37 28.26
CA LEU A 70 13.17 -19.74 28.36
C LEU A 70 13.78 -19.22 29.68
N PRO A 71 14.19 -20.08 30.63
CA PRO A 71 14.85 -19.63 31.85
C PRO A 71 16.16 -18.92 31.50
N SER A 72 16.37 -17.76 32.12
CA SER A 72 17.38 -16.74 31.77
C SER A 72 18.82 -17.11 32.14
N ASP A 73 19.23 -18.38 31.98
CA ASP A 73 20.60 -18.83 32.27
C ASP A 73 21.56 -18.68 31.08
N GLY A 74 21.05 -18.70 29.84
CA GLY A 74 21.80 -18.38 28.64
C GLY A 74 21.47 -16.97 28.16
N GLY A 75 22.44 -16.06 28.11
CA GLY A 75 22.28 -14.67 27.64
C GLY A 75 21.86 -14.51 26.17
N GLU A 76 21.41 -15.59 25.52
CA GLU A 76 21.11 -15.68 24.09
C GLU A 76 19.71 -15.16 23.71
N LYS A 77 18.86 -14.83 24.69
CA LYS A 77 17.51 -14.29 24.46
C LYS A 77 17.51 -12.96 23.69
N ILE A 78 18.46 -12.07 24.01
CA ILE A 78 18.58 -10.73 23.44
C ILE A 78 19.05 -10.79 21.98
N PRO A 79 20.14 -11.51 21.62
CA PRO A 79 20.59 -11.59 20.23
C PRO A 79 19.54 -12.23 19.31
N PHE A 80 18.78 -13.23 19.78
CA PHE A 80 17.69 -13.82 18.99
C PHE A 80 16.60 -12.79 18.63
N CYS A 81 16.18 -11.97 19.60
CA CYS A 81 15.21 -10.91 19.36
C CYS A 81 15.75 -9.84 18.39
N ILE A 82 17.03 -9.48 18.51
CA ILE A 82 17.68 -8.51 17.62
C ILE A 82 17.71 -9.02 16.19
N SER A 83 18.08 -10.28 15.95
CA SER A 83 18.10 -10.86 14.60
C SER A 83 16.73 -10.79 13.91
N ILE A 84 15.64 -11.02 14.65
CA ILE A 84 14.29 -10.96 14.10
C ILE A 84 13.86 -9.52 13.84
N LEU A 85 14.12 -8.60 14.77
CA LEU A 85 13.86 -7.17 14.56
C LEU A 85 14.59 -6.63 13.33
N VAL A 86 15.85 -7.03 13.13
CA VAL A 86 16.63 -6.66 11.94
C VAL A 86 16.00 -7.23 10.66
N SER A 87 15.64 -8.51 10.66
CA SER A 87 14.95 -9.14 9.51
C SER A 87 13.64 -8.44 9.15
N LEU A 88 12.83 -8.09 10.16
CA LEU A 88 11.58 -7.34 9.97
C LEU A 88 11.83 -5.94 9.41
N THR A 89 12.86 -5.25 9.90
CA THR A 89 13.24 -3.91 9.43
C THR A 89 13.67 -3.94 7.96
N PHE A 90 14.46 -4.94 7.56
CA PHE A 90 14.83 -5.16 6.16
C PHE A 90 13.60 -5.42 5.29
N PHE A 91 12.66 -6.23 5.76
CA PHE A 91 11.42 -6.49 5.05
C PHE A 91 10.59 -5.21 4.86
N PHE A 92 10.44 -4.40 5.90
CA PHE A 92 9.76 -3.10 5.80
C PHE A 92 10.49 -2.11 4.91
N LEU A 93 11.83 -2.07 4.95
CA LEU A 93 12.64 -1.23 4.07
C LEU A 93 12.40 -1.60 2.60
N LEU A 94 12.39 -2.90 2.29
CA LEU A 94 12.18 -3.40 0.93
C LEU A 94 10.76 -3.08 0.44
N LEU A 95 9.75 -3.22 1.30
CA LEU A 95 8.38 -2.80 1.00
C LEU A 95 8.26 -1.29 0.77
N GLY A 96 8.92 -0.49 1.62
CA GLY A 96 8.96 0.97 1.46
C GLY A 96 9.65 1.38 0.16
N MET A 97 10.72 0.69 -0.23
CA MET A 97 11.42 0.89 -1.49
C MET A 97 10.59 0.48 -2.70
N PHE A 98 9.75 -0.55 -2.59
CA PHE A 98 8.85 -0.97 -3.69
C PHE A 98 7.66 -0.01 -3.87
N CYS A 99 7.29 0.73 -2.82
CA CYS A 99 6.16 1.66 -2.82
C CYS A 99 6.54 3.10 -3.25
N LEU A 100 7.83 3.40 -3.45
CA LEU A 100 8.38 4.73 -3.78
C LEU A 100 9.00 4.73 -5.18
#